data_AF-A0A1M5AX57-F1
#
_entry.id   AF-A0A1M5AX57-F1
#
_cell.length_a   1.000
_cell.length_b   1.000
_cell.length_c   1.000
_cell.angle_alpha   90.00
_cell.angle_beta   90.00
_cell.angle_gamma   90.00
#
_symmetry.space_group_name_H-M   'P 1'
#
loop_
_entity.id
_entity.type
_entity.pdbx_description
1 polymer ?
#
loop_
_entity_poly.entity_id
_entity_poly.type
_entity_poly.pdbx_seq_one_letter_code
_entity_poly.pdbx_strand_id
1 'polypeptide(L)'
;MNDHNPSRANRSARRRFAYAGVGAVVLFVAGTLVANYKLLPYLTGSPAETSQAEKNKQIAQQARQKLGEERQAWQNDPKADPPRPPTGPEGYFQPPQEHEIPDDEFGQAIRRGREIFFNTGTNAREFAGNELACANCHLDGGRKENSAPMWAAINNYPAYRGKNKMINTMEDRINGCFTYSMNAQSSPSGGPPPPGHQVYKDLQSYFYWLGDGAPLNEDMPGRGYPTMQKTDQGYDWQRGEEVFVNNCAVCHGLDGQGQKDINGRYIFPPLWGPHSYNWGAGMHRVNTAAGFIKANMPLGKPFSLSDQQAWDVAAYINSFPRPADPRQTDEGISLEESREKYHQHMGYYNHSLHGVTLGEGATPERWERFVESWRAAGMSAMNQP
;
A
#
# COMPACT_ATOMS: atom_id res chain seq x y z
N MET A 1 46.01 29.13 59.56
CA MET A 1 46.00 29.83 58.26
C MET A 1 45.31 28.93 57.25
N ASN A 2 44.07 29.23 56.90
CA ASN A 2 43.41 28.80 55.65
C ASN A 2 42.10 29.59 55.53
N ASP A 3 42.21 30.80 54.98
CA ASP A 3 41.06 31.60 54.58
C ASP A 3 40.45 31.01 53.31
N HIS A 4 39.40 30.21 53.45
CA HIS A 4 38.51 29.90 52.35
C HIS A 4 37.49 31.03 52.19
N ASN A 5 37.76 31.91 51.21
CA ASN A 5 36.86 33.00 50.84
C ASN A 5 35.83 32.51 49.79
N PRO A 6 34.55 32.28 50.16
CA PRO A 6 33.52 31.70 49.29
C PRO A 6 33.05 32.65 48.16
N SER A 7 33.44 33.93 48.22
CA SER A 7 32.96 34.95 47.27
C SER A 7 33.54 34.84 45.86
N ARG A 8 34.75 34.26 45.70
CA ARG A 8 35.41 34.09 44.38
C ARG A 8 34.83 32.92 43.57
N ALA A 9 34.49 31.81 44.24
CA ALA A 9 33.94 30.62 43.58
C ALA A 9 32.54 30.89 42.97
N ASN A 10 31.68 31.63 43.69
CA ASN A 10 30.33 31.95 43.22
C ASN A 10 30.30 32.93 42.02
N ARG A 11 31.27 33.87 41.94
CA ARG A 11 31.41 34.75 40.77
C ARG A 11 31.92 34.00 39.53
N SER A 12 32.74 32.96 39.72
CA SER A 12 33.23 32.08 38.64
C SER A 12 32.11 31.23 38.04
N ALA A 13 31.27 30.63 38.88
CA ALA A 13 30.13 29.82 38.44
C ALA A 13 29.10 30.66 37.65
N ARG A 14 28.71 31.83 38.16
CA ARG A 14 27.77 32.73 37.45
C ARG A 14 28.29 33.19 36.09
N ARG A 15 29.59 33.47 35.96
CA ARG A 15 30.19 33.79 34.65
C ARG A 15 30.15 32.61 33.70
N ARG A 16 30.46 31.39 34.16
CA ARG A 16 30.38 30.17 33.34
C ARG A 16 28.96 29.90 32.84
N PHE A 17 27.95 30.06 33.70
CA PHE A 17 26.55 29.95 33.28
C PHE A 17 26.12 31.04 32.30
N ALA A 18 26.56 32.29 32.51
CA ALA A 18 26.30 33.37 31.56
C ALA A 18 26.96 33.11 30.19
N TYR A 19 28.22 32.65 30.17
CA TYR A 19 28.90 32.29 28.92
C TYR A 19 28.26 31.09 28.23
N ALA A 20 27.81 30.08 28.98
CA ALA A 20 27.08 28.93 28.43
C ALA A 20 25.73 29.35 27.84
N GLY A 21 24.98 30.23 28.52
CA GLY A 21 23.72 30.77 28.02
C GLY A 21 23.89 31.61 26.75
N VAL A 22 24.90 32.50 26.71
CA VAL A 22 25.23 33.27 25.50
C VAL A 22 25.68 32.34 24.38
N GLY A 23 26.50 31.33 24.66
CA GLY A 23 26.94 30.34 23.69
C GLY A 23 25.76 29.56 23.09
N ALA A 24 24.80 29.13 23.91
CA ALA A 24 23.60 28.44 23.46
C ALA A 24 22.72 29.32 22.56
N VAL A 25 22.53 30.60 22.91
CA VAL A 25 21.78 31.56 22.10
C VAL A 25 22.47 31.81 20.76
N VAL A 26 23.79 32.00 20.75
CA VAL A 26 24.56 32.19 19.51
C VAL A 26 24.48 30.97 18.60
N LEU A 27 24.62 29.76 19.17
CA LEU A 27 24.48 28.51 18.40
C LEU A 27 23.07 28.32 17.86
N PHE A 28 22.03 28.65 18.64
CA PHE A 28 20.65 28.58 18.20
C PHE A 28 20.38 29.56 17.06
N VAL A 29 20.78 30.83 17.20
CA VAL A 29 20.63 31.87 16.18
C VAL A 29 21.39 31.48 14.91
N ALA A 30 22.65 31.04 15.03
CA ALA A 30 23.44 30.55 13.90
C ALA A 30 22.77 29.34 13.22
N GLY A 31 22.26 28.38 13.99
CA GLY A 31 21.53 27.23 13.47
C GLY A 31 20.27 27.62 12.70
N THR A 32 19.47 28.55 13.24
CA THR A 32 18.28 29.09 12.54
C THR A 32 18.64 29.86 11.28
N LEU A 33 19.74 30.63 11.29
CA LEU A 33 20.21 31.32 10.08
C LEU A 33 20.67 30.33 9.01
N VAL A 34 21.44 29.30 9.39
CA VAL A 34 21.88 28.25 8.46
C VAL A 34 20.69 27.50 7.87
N ALA A 35 19.66 27.20 8.66
CA ALA A 35 18.45 26.52 8.22
C ALA A 35 17.58 27.41 7.30
N ASN A 36 17.28 28.64 7.72
CA ASN A 36 16.38 29.55 6.99
C ASN A 36 16.98 30.03 5.67
N TYR A 37 18.29 30.30 5.64
CA TYR A 37 18.98 30.75 4.44
C TYR A 37 19.53 29.60 3.58
N LYS A 38 19.23 28.35 3.95
CA LYS A 38 19.75 27.14 3.26
C LYS A 38 21.26 27.24 3.00
N LEU A 39 22.03 27.67 4.01
CA LEU A 39 23.49 27.88 3.89
C LEU A 39 24.28 26.58 4.05
N LEU A 40 23.66 25.53 4.58
CA LEU A 40 24.28 24.22 4.79
C LEU A 40 24.97 23.65 3.53
N PRO A 41 24.35 23.66 2.32
CA PRO A 41 24.96 23.22 1.06
C PRO A 41 26.22 24.02 0.67
N TYR A 42 26.23 25.32 0.97
CA TYR A 42 27.37 26.20 0.72
C TYR A 42 28.51 25.96 1.72
N LEU A 43 28.19 25.54 2.95
CA LEU A 43 29.16 25.21 4.00
C LEU A 43 29.73 23.79 3.85
N THR A 44 28.94 22.84 3.32
CA THR A 44 29.35 21.43 3.18
C THR A 44 29.82 21.06 1.76
N GLY A 45 29.75 21.98 0.80
CA GLY A 45 30.20 21.76 -0.58
C GLY A 45 29.38 20.72 -1.36
N SER A 46 28.23 20.31 -0.83
CA SER A 46 27.28 19.45 -1.54
C SER A 46 26.17 20.34 -2.08
N PRO A 47 26.03 20.54 -3.41
CA PRO A 47 24.82 21.16 -3.94
C PRO A 47 23.65 20.35 -3.40
N ALA A 48 22.67 21.01 -2.79
CA ALA A 48 21.44 20.34 -2.40
C ALA A 48 20.70 19.94 -3.68
N GLU A 49 21.03 18.77 -4.23
CA GLU A 49 20.25 18.18 -5.29
C GLU A 49 18.85 17.92 -4.72
N THR A 50 17.85 18.52 -5.36
CA THR A 50 16.45 18.30 -5.02
C THR A 50 16.17 16.80 -5.08
N SER A 51 15.69 16.23 -3.97
CA SER A 51 15.36 14.81 -3.89
C SER A 51 14.30 14.45 -4.94
N GLN A 52 14.26 13.19 -5.36
CA GLN A 52 13.24 12.74 -6.31
C GLN A 52 11.81 12.99 -5.80
N ALA A 53 11.60 12.84 -4.48
CA ALA A 53 10.31 13.12 -3.85
C ALA A 53 9.90 14.60 -4.00
N GLU A 54 10.84 15.53 -3.80
CA GLU A 54 10.57 16.95 -3.92
C GLU A 54 10.33 17.36 -5.39
N LYS A 55 11.06 16.74 -6.34
CA LYS A 55 10.78 16.91 -7.78
C LYS A 55 9.37 16.44 -8.15
N ASN A 56 8.97 15.24 -7.68
CA ASN A 56 7.64 14.69 -7.94
C ASN A 56 6.53 15.59 -7.38
N LYS A 57 6.73 16.14 -6.18
CA LYS A 57 5.80 17.10 -5.57
C LYS A 57 5.64 18.37 -6.40
N GLN A 58 6.74 18.93 -6.91
CA GLN A 58 6.71 20.12 -7.77
C GLN A 58 6.00 19.86 -9.10
N ILE A 59 6.25 18.71 -9.73
CA ILE A 59 5.56 18.28 -10.95
C ILE A 59 4.05 18.21 -10.71
N ALA A 60 3.63 17.56 -9.61
CA ALA A 60 2.22 17.46 -9.25
C ALA A 60 1.60 18.85 -9.05
N GLN A 61 2.24 19.73 -8.27
CA GLN A 61 1.75 21.09 -8.03
C GLN A 61 1.58 21.90 -9.32
N GLN A 62 2.56 21.84 -10.23
CA GLN A 62 2.49 22.54 -11.51
C GLN A 62 1.35 22.02 -12.38
N ALA A 63 1.20 20.69 -12.49
CA ALA A 63 0.12 20.08 -13.26
C ALA A 63 -1.26 20.45 -12.69
N ARG A 64 -1.40 20.48 -11.36
CA ARG A 64 -2.64 20.85 -10.65
C ARG A 64 -2.96 22.35 -10.77
N GLN A 65 -1.96 23.22 -10.68
CA GLN A 65 -2.14 24.65 -10.90
C GLN A 65 -2.65 24.93 -12.31
N LYS A 66 -2.03 24.30 -13.33
CA LYS A 66 -2.45 24.42 -14.72
C LYS A 66 -3.89 23.96 -14.93
N LEU A 67 -4.30 22.83 -14.35
CA LEU A 67 -5.70 22.39 -14.38
C LEU A 67 -6.65 23.46 -13.80
N GLY A 68 -6.27 24.10 -12.70
CA GLY A 68 -7.05 25.18 -12.08
C GLY A 68 -7.21 26.38 -13.02
N GLU A 69 -6.13 26.82 -13.65
CA GLU A 69 -6.13 27.92 -14.63
C GLU A 69 -7.01 27.59 -15.85
N GLU A 70 -6.90 26.38 -16.40
CA GLU A 70 -7.71 25.91 -17.52
C GLU A 70 -9.20 25.81 -17.16
N ARG A 71 -9.53 25.31 -15.96
CA ARG A 71 -10.91 25.28 -15.45
C ARG A 71 -11.51 26.67 -15.34
N GLN A 72 -10.75 27.61 -14.79
CA GLN A 72 -11.21 28.98 -14.65
C GLN A 72 -11.43 29.63 -16.03
N ALA A 73 -10.54 29.39 -16.99
CA ALA A 73 -10.72 29.87 -18.36
C ALA A 73 -12.00 29.30 -19.00
N TRP A 74 -12.22 27.98 -18.87
CA TRP A 74 -13.39 27.31 -19.42
C TRP A 74 -14.72 27.72 -18.77
N GLN A 75 -14.72 27.98 -17.45
CA GLN A 75 -15.88 28.51 -16.74
C GLN A 75 -16.25 29.92 -17.21
N ASN A 76 -15.26 30.74 -17.56
CA ASN A 76 -15.47 32.12 -18.01
C ASN A 76 -15.84 32.21 -19.51
N ASP A 77 -15.38 31.26 -20.32
CA ASP A 77 -15.67 31.20 -21.76
C ASP A 77 -15.93 29.75 -22.22
N PRO A 78 -17.17 29.40 -22.62
CA PRO A 78 -17.47 28.06 -23.13
C PRO A 78 -16.78 27.73 -24.46
N LYS A 79 -16.13 28.70 -25.13
CA LYS A 79 -15.30 28.47 -26.33
C LYS A 79 -13.82 28.25 -26.01
N ALA A 80 -13.39 28.43 -24.76
CA ALA A 80 -12.03 28.11 -24.36
C ALA A 80 -11.78 26.60 -24.48
N ASP A 81 -10.50 26.23 -24.62
CA ASP A 81 -10.09 24.82 -24.64
C ASP A 81 -10.59 24.10 -23.37
N PRO A 82 -11.13 22.88 -23.48
CA PRO A 82 -11.52 22.11 -22.31
C PRO A 82 -10.30 21.80 -21.44
N PRO A 83 -10.45 21.78 -20.10
CA PRO A 83 -9.35 21.47 -19.20
C PRO A 83 -8.77 20.09 -19.46
N ARG A 84 -7.44 19.98 -19.49
CA ARG A 84 -6.75 18.72 -19.77
C ARG A 84 -6.44 17.99 -18.47
N PRO A 85 -6.37 16.64 -18.49
CA PRO A 85 -5.98 15.89 -17.31
C PRO A 85 -4.58 16.32 -16.83
N PRO A 86 -4.38 16.59 -15.52
CA PRO A 86 -3.08 16.94 -14.99
C PRO A 86 -2.15 15.72 -15.08
N THR A 87 -1.13 15.79 -15.93
CA THR A 87 -0.14 14.70 -16.12
C THR A 87 1.28 15.20 -15.88
N GLY A 88 2.14 14.30 -15.40
CA GLY A 88 3.57 14.55 -15.26
C GLY A 88 4.35 14.27 -16.55
N PRO A 89 5.67 14.51 -16.58
CA PRO A 89 6.52 14.27 -17.76
C PRO A 89 6.45 12.83 -18.29
N GLU A 90 6.29 11.85 -17.42
CA GLU A 90 6.15 10.42 -17.76
C GLU A 90 4.72 10.04 -18.26
N GLY A 91 3.83 11.03 -18.41
CA GLY A 91 2.46 10.82 -18.90
C GLY A 91 1.47 10.29 -17.86
N TYR A 92 1.90 10.06 -16.62
CA TYR A 92 1.03 9.61 -15.53
C TYR A 92 0.23 10.77 -14.91
N PHE A 93 -1.03 10.48 -14.58
CA PHE A 93 -1.93 11.40 -13.91
C PHE A 93 -1.39 11.88 -12.56
N GLN A 94 -1.63 13.14 -12.23
CA GLN A 94 -1.23 13.80 -10.99
C GLN A 94 -2.47 14.07 -10.12
N PRO A 95 -2.76 13.20 -9.13
CA PRO A 95 -3.92 13.38 -8.26
C PRO A 95 -3.77 14.59 -7.32
N PRO A 96 -4.89 15.15 -6.78
CA PRO A 96 -4.84 16.31 -5.90
C PRO A 96 -4.04 16.04 -4.62
N GLN A 97 -3.28 17.02 -4.16
CA GLN A 97 -2.45 16.95 -2.96
C GLN A 97 -3.27 17.16 -1.69
N GLU A 98 -2.78 16.73 -0.53
CA GLU A 98 -3.57 16.77 0.73
C GLU A 98 -4.04 18.18 1.13
N HIS A 99 -3.28 19.22 0.79
CA HIS A 99 -3.67 20.61 1.03
C HIS A 99 -4.82 21.10 0.12
N GLU A 100 -5.15 20.35 -0.94
CA GLU A 100 -6.30 20.59 -1.83
C GLU A 100 -7.58 19.92 -1.31
N ILE A 101 -7.56 19.26 -0.14
CA ILE A 101 -8.80 18.75 0.47
C ILE A 101 -9.62 19.94 0.96
N PRO A 102 -10.89 20.10 0.54
CA PRO A 102 -11.76 21.18 1.01
C PRO A 102 -11.91 21.22 2.54
N ASP A 103 -12.20 22.40 3.07
CA ASP A 103 -12.50 22.60 4.49
C ASP A 103 -14.01 22.69 4.72
N ASP A 104 -14.72 21.66 4.26
CA ASP A 104 -16.18 21.51 4.36
C ASP A 104 -16.56 20.05 4.72
N GLU A 105 -17.86 19.75 4.76
CA GLU A 105 -18.40 18.43 5.06
C GLU A 105 -17.91 17.35 4.08
N PHE A 106 -17.72 17.71 2.80
CA PHE A 106 -17.19 16.79 1.80
C PHE A 106 -15.70 16.49 2.08
N GLY A 107 -14.93 17.52 2.42
CA GLY A 107 -13.57 17.41 2.92
C GLY A 107 -13.44 16.49 4.15
N GLN A 108 -14.41 16.53 5.07
CA GLN A 108 -14.43 15.61 6.21
C GLN A 108 -14.66 14.16 5.77
N ALA A 109 -15.54 13.92 4.80
CA ALA A 109 -15.74 12.58 4.22
C ALA A 109 -14.49 12.05 3.52
N ILE A 110 -13.79 12.89 2.76
CA ILE A 110 -12.48 12.55 2.15
C ILE A 110 -11.48 12.12 3.22
N ARG A 111 -11.35 12.89 4.31
CA ARG A 111 -10.42 12.59 5.41
C ARG A 111 -10.77 11.25 6.08
N ARG A 112 -12.05 10.98 6.38
CA ARG A 112 -12.48 9.68 6.91
C ARG A 112 -12.20 8.53 5.94
N GLY A 113 -12.48 8.71 4.65
CA GLY A 113 -12.19 7.71 3.62
C GLY A 113 -10.71 7.39 3.50
N ARG A 114 -9.85 8.42 3.55
CA ARG A 114 -8.39 8.29 3.60
C ARG A 114 -7.97 7.48 4.83
N GLU A 115 -8.52 7.77 6.00
CA GLU A 115 -8.19 7.02 7.23
C GLU A 115 -8.64 5.55 7.18
N ILE A 116 -9.80 5.26 6.58
CA ILE A 116 -10.21 3.86 6.31
C ILE A 116 -9.23 3.19 5.34
N PHE A 117 -8.76 3.90 4.32
CA PHE A 117 -7.85 3.35 3.31
C PHE A 117 -6.47 2.99 3.86
N PHE A 118 -5.88 3.86 4.69
CA PHE A 118 -4.57 3.65 5.30
C PHE A 118 -4.62 2.73 6.53
N ASN A 119 -5.72 2.77 7.28
CA ASN A 119 -5.86 2.19 8.61
C ASN A 119 -7.15 1.36 8.72
N THR A 120 -7.40 0.48 7.74
CA THR A 120 -8.68 -0.27 7.62
C THR A 120 -9.01 -1.08 8.88
N GLY A 121 -8.02 -1.79 9.44
CA GLY A 121 -8.20 -2.55 10.69
C GLY A 121 -8.53 -1.70 11.93
N THR A 122 -8.35 -0.38 11.88
CA THR A 122 -8.77 0.55 12.95
C THR A 122 -10.10 1.21 12.62
N ASN A 123 -10.25 1.76 11.42
CA ASN A 123 -11.39 2.61 11.05
C ASN A 123 -12.56 1.84 10.41
N ALA A 124 -12.38 0.56 10.10
CA ALA A 124 -13.42 -0.34 9.59
C ALA A 124 -13.27 -1.75 10.20
N ARG A 125 -12.81 -1.82 11.46
CA ARG A 125 -12.49 -3.09 12.16
C ARG A 125 -13.64 -4.09 12.15
N GLU A 126 -14.88 -3.61 12.26
CA GLU A 126 -16.08 -4.44 12.24
C GLU A 126 -16.20 -5.30 10.97
N PHE A 127 -15.58 -4.89 9.86
CA PHE A 127 -15.69 -5.52 8.55
C PHE A 127 -14.35 -6.05 8.01
N ALA A 128 -13.25 -5.91 8.77
CA ALA A 128 -11.94 -6.44 8.40
C ALA A 128 -11.65 -7.69 9.25
N GLY A 129 -11.53 -8.85 8.59
CA GLY A 129 -11.25 -10.14 9.25
C GLY A 129 -9.81 -10.58 9.12
N ASN A 130 -8.94 -9.72 8.59
CA ASN A 130 -7.51 -9.86 8.63
C ASN A 130 -6.87 -8.53 9.06
N GLU A 131 -5.54 -8.46 9.00
CA GLU A 131 -4.81 -7.29 9.49
C GLU A 131 -4.20 -6.45 8.36
N LEU A 132 -4.75 -6.56 7.14
CA LEU A 132 -4.35 -5.72 6.02
C LEU A 132 -5.03 -4.34 6.08
N ALA A 133 -4.58 -3.46 5.19
CA ALA A 133 -5.19 -2.19 4.85
C ALA A 133 -5.22 -2.03 3.32
N CYS A 134 -6.13 -1.22 2.78
CA CYS A 134 -6.20 -0.95 1.34
C CYS A 134 -4.85 -0.47 0.79
N ALA A 135 -4.17 0.40 1.55
CA ALA A 135 -2.87 0.96 1.22
C ALA A 135 -1.73 -0.07 1.08
N ASN A 136 -1.89 -1.31 1.55
CA ASN A 136 -0.86 -2.35 1.39
C ASN A 136 -0.73 -2.83 -0.07
N CYS A 137 -1.81 -2.77 -0.85
CA CYS A 137 -1.84 -3.19 -2.26
C CYS A 137 -2.05 -2.01 -3.22
N HIS A 138 -2.52 -0.88 -2.69
CA HIS A 138 -2.78 0.35 -3.40
C HIS A 138 -1.87 1.45 -2.86
N LEU A 139 -0.62 1.44 -3.33
CA LEU A 139 0.46 2.23 -2.74
C LEU A 139 0.24 3.74 -2.84
N ASP A 140 0.92 4.46 -1.95
CA ASP A 140 0.81 5.92 -1.83
C ASP A 140 -0.64 6.38 -1.62
N GLY A 141 -1.39 5.69 -0.76
CA GLY A 141 -2.82 5.99 -0.55
C GLY A 141 -3.68 5.80 -1.81
N GLY A 142 -3.27 4.92 -2.72
CA GLY A 142 -3.96 4.70 -3.99
C GLY A 142 -3.65 5.76 -5.04
N ARG A 143 -2.56 6.50 -4.90
CA ARG A 143 -2.08 7.49 -5.88
C ARG A 143 -1.08 6.92 -6.87
N LYS A 144 -0.31 5.92 -6.47
CA LYS A 144 0.81 5.40 -7.26
C LYS A 144 0.30 4.69 -8.52
N GLU A 145 0.79 5.13 -9.67
CA GLU A 145 0.65 4.44 -10.95
C GLU A 145 1.18 3.00 -10.86
N ASN A 146 0.62 2.10 -11.67
CA ASN A 146 1.00 0.68 -11.71
C ASN A 146 0.81 -0.07 -10.38
N SER A 147 0.10 0.55 -9.42
CA SER A 147 -0.31 -0.03 -8.14
C SER A 147 -1.83 -0.02 -7.95
N ALA A 148 -2.58 -0.16 -9.04
CA ALA A 148 -4.04 -0.08 -9.07
C ALA A 148 -4.57 1.20 -8.39
N PRO A 149 -4.19 2.39 -8.87
CA PRO A 149 -4.56 3.64 -8.22
C PRO A 149 -6.08 3.91 -8.28
N MET A 150 -6.58 4.61 -7.27
CA MET A 150 -8.01 4.89 -7.11
C MET A 150 -8.52 5.95 -8.09
N TRP A 151 -7.67 6.90 -8.47
CA TRP A 151 -7.99 7.91 -9.49
C TRP A 151 -8.34 7.28 -10.84
N ALA A 152 -7.67 6.18 -11.21
CA ALA A 152 -7.98 5.45 -12.43
C ALA A 152 -9.21 4.54 -12.28
N ALA A 153 -9.54 4.15 -11.06
CA ALA A 153 -10.66 3.25 -10.78
C ALA A 153 -11.99 4.00 -10.76
N ILE A 154 -12.12 5.11 -10.02
CA ILE A 154 -13.40 5.77 -9.75
C ILE A 154 -14.16 6.17 -11.02
N ASN A 155 -13.45 6.63 -12.04
CA ASN A 155 -14.04 7.09 -13.30
C ASN A 155 -14.30 5.97 -14.31
N ASN A 156 -14.03 4.71 -13.94
CA ASN A 156 -14.22 3.53 -14.77
C ASN A 156 -15.28 2.58 -14.22
N TYR A 157 -16.10 3.02 -13.25
CA TYR A 157 -17.25 2.28 -12.75
C TYR A 157 -18.51 3.14 -12.92
N PRO A 158 -19.68 2.54 -13.28
CA PRO A 158 -19.95 1.11 -13.33
C PRO A 158 -19.27 0.34 -14.47
N ALA A 159 -18.94 -0.94 -14.25
CA ALA A 159 -18.29 -1.80 -15.25
C ALA A 159 -18.72 -3.25 -15.15
N TYR A 160 -18.80 -3.94 -16.30
CA TYR A 160 -19.02 -5.39 -16.33
C TYR A 160 -17.80 -6.14 -15.77
N ARG A 161 -18.06 -7.16 -14.95
CA ARG A 161 -17.02 -7.97 -14.31
C ARG A 161 -17.24 -9.44 -14.59
N GLY A 162 -16.28 -10.07 -15.26
CA GLY A 162 -16.32 -11.52 -15.54
C GLY A 162 -16.34 -12.41 -14.29
N LYS A 163 -15.86 -11.90 -13.14
CA LYS A 163 -15.82 -12.67 -11.86
C LYS A 163 -17.21 -13.07 -11.36
N ASN A 164 -18.20 -12.19 -11.48
CA ASN A 164 -19.58 -12.36 -11.00
C ASN A 164 -20.61 -12.19 -12.14
N LYS A 165 -20.16 -11.95 -13.37
CA LYS A 165 -20.97 -11.84 -14.59
C LYS A 165 -22.09 -10.80 -14.51
N MET A 166 -21.80 -9.67 -13.85
CA MET A 166 -22.74 -8.55 -13.71
C MET A 166 -22.03 -7.20 -13.84
N ILE A 167 -22.83 -6.13 -13.92
CA ILE A 167 -22.34 -4.76 -13.77
C ILE A 167 -22.07 -4.53 -12.29
N ASN A 168 -20.85 -4.09 -11.98
CA ASN A 168 -20.46 -3.64 -10.65
C ASN A 168 -20.42 -2.11 -10.64
N THR A 169 -20.98 -1.53 -9.59
CA THR A 169 -20.70 -0.16 -9.15
C THR A 169 -19.34 -0.09 -8.43
N MET A 170 -18.91 1.12 -8.05
CA MET A 170 -17.74 1.26 -7.18
C MET A 170 -18.00 0.66 -5.79
N GLU A 171 -19.20 0.81 -5.24
CA GLU A 171 -19.59 0.15 -3.99
C GLU A 171 -19.45 -1.38 -4.07
N ASP A 172 -19.97 -2.01 -5.14
CA ASP A 172 -19.82 -3.45 -5.34
C ASP A 172 -18.34 -3.86 -5.43
N ARG A 173 -17.50 -2.99 -6.02
CA ARG A 173 -16.06 -3.24 -6.12
C ARG A 173 -15.39 -3.19 -4.75
N ILE A 174 -15.73 -2.21 -3.92
CA ILE A 174 -15.20 -2.04 -2.57
C ILE A 174 -15.70 -3.17 -1.67
N ASN A 175 -16.98 -3.55 -1.76
CA ASN A 175 -17.53 -4.72 -1.10
C ASN A 175 -16.68 -5.97 -1.41
N GLY A 176 -16.42 -6.24 -2.69
CA GLY A 176 -15.53 -7.33 -3.08
C GLY A 176 -14.12 -7.22 -2.47
N CYS A 177 -13.56 -6.01 -2.35
CA CYS A 177 -12.27 -5.84 -1.66
C CYS A 177 -12.35 -6.21 -0.18
N PHE A 178 -13.41 -5.83 0.55
CA PHE A 178 -13.61 -6.28 1.94
C PHE A 178 -13.76 -7.80 2.01
N THR A 179 -14.66 -8.36 1.21
CA THR A 179 -14.95 -9.80 1.14
C THR A 179 -13.70 -10.63 0.89
N TYR A 180 -12.81 -10.21 -0.01
CA TYR A 180 -11.70 -11.04 -0.45
C TYR A 180 -10.34 -10.59 0.11
N SER A 181 -9.97 -9.32 -0.10
CA SER A 181 -8.67 -8.82 0.33
C SER A 181 -8.61 -8.57 1.83
N MET A 182 -9.72 -8.13 2.45
CA MET A 182 -9.80 -7.88 3.90
C MET A 182 -10.38 -9.06 4.69
N ASN A 183 -10.66 -10.18 4.00
CA ASN A 183 -11.20 -11.40 4.58
C ASN A 183 -12.39 -11.17 5.52
N ALA A 184 -13.38 -10.39 5.08
CA ALA A 184 -14.46 -9.91 5.95
C ALA A 184 -15.28 -11.02 6.64
N GLN A 185 -15.26 -12.26 6.15
CA GLN A 185 -15.91 -13.42 6.78
C GLN A 185 -15.36 -13.73 8.18
N SER A 186 -14.09 -13.39 8.43
CA SER A 186 -13.45 -13.55 9.74
C SER A 186 -13.51 -12.27 10.58
N SER A 187 -14.23 -11.25 10.11
CA SER A 187 -14.42 -10.00 10.86
C SER A 187 -15.47 -10.17 11.96
N PRO A 188 -15.56 -9.25 12.94
CA PRO A 188 -16.60 -9.27 13.96
C PRO A 188 -18.03 -9.31 13.41
N SER A 189 -18.29 -8.67 12.25
CA SER A 189 -19.61 -8.72 11.62
C SER A 189 -19.87 -9.97 10.78
N GLY A 190 -18.83 -10.77 10.49
CA GLY A 190 -18.92 -11.95 9.64
C GLY A 190 -19.08 -11.64 8.15
N GLY A 191 -18.95 -10.39 7.71
CA GLY A 191 -19.10 -10.02 6.31
C GLY A 191 -18.63 -8.60 5.97
N PRO A 192 -18.67 -8.22 4.68
CA PRO A 192 -18.35 -6.85 4.27
C PRO A 192 -19.42 -5.86 4.78
N PRO A 193 -19.15 -4.54 4.75
CA PRO A 193 -20.16 -3.55 5.13
C PRO A 193 -21.47 -3.73 4.34
N PRO A 194 -22.65 -3.52 4.96
CA PRO A 194 -23.93 -3.66 4.25
C PRO A 194 -24.11 -2.55 3.19
N PRO A 195 -24.97 -2.75 2.18
CA PRO A 195 -25.19 -1.75 1.12
C PRO A 195 -25.53 -0.36 1.69
N GLY A 196 -24.94 0.69 1.10
CA GLY A 196 -25.14 2.08 1.52
C GLY A 196 -24.49 2.46 2.86
N HIS A 197 -23.68 1.59 3.46
CA HIS A 197 -22.97 1.87 4.72
C HIS A 197 -22.02 3.07 4.60
N GLN A 198 -21.80 3.79 5.70
CA GLN A 198 -20.98 5.02 5.73
C GLN A 198 -19.55 4.79 5.24
N VAL A 199 -18.97 3.61 5.51
CA VAL A 199 -17.65 3.21 5.01
C VAL A 199 -17.54 3.34 3.48
N TYR A 200 -18.57 2.94 2.73
CA TYR A 200 -18.56 3.07 1.28
C TYR A 200 -18.65 4.51 0.83
N LYS A 201 -19.44 5.34 1.51
CA LYS A 201 -19.59 6.77 1.18
C LYS A 201 -18.27 7.51 1.39
N ASP A 202 -17.60 7.25 2.51
CA ASP A 202 -16.32 7.90 2.84
C ASP A 202 -15.21 7.45 1.89
N LEU A 203 -15.08 6.14 1.62
CA LEU A 203 -14.10 5.62 0.64
C LEU A 203 -14.36 6.14 -0.77
N GLN A 204 -15.62 6.15 -1.23
CA GLN A 204 -15.96 6.69 -2.56
C GLN A 204 -15.70 8.19 -2.64
N SER A 205 -15.94 8.95 -1.57
CA SER A 205 -15.60 10.38 -1.50
C SER A 205 -14.09 10.60 -1.66
N TYR A 206 -13.28 9.79 -0.97
CA TYR A 206 -11.83 9.82 -1.12
C TYR A 206 -11.37 9.45 -2.54
N PHE A 207 -11.94 8.40 -3.14
CA PHE A 207 -11.56 7.98 -4.50
C PHE A 207 -11.98 9.01 -5.55
N TYR A 208 -13.18 9.57 -5.41
CA TYR A 208 -13.68 10.65 -6.27
C TYR A 208 -12.76 11.86 -6.23
N TRP A 209 -12.36 12.29 -5.03
CA TRP A 209 -11.39 13.36 -4.88
C TRP A 209 -10.06 13.02 -5.54
N LEU A 210 -9.53 11.80 -5.36
CA LEU A 210 -8.31 11.39 -6.05
C LEU A 210 -8.43 11.46 -7.58
N GLY A 211 -9.61 11.21 -8.14
CA GLY A 211 -9.91 11.27 -9.57
C GLY A 211 -10.22 12.66 -10.12
N ASP A 212 -10.13 13.74 -9.32
CA ASP A 212 -10.46 15.09 -9.78
C ASP A 212 -9.57 15.54 -10.96
N GLY A 213 -10.18 15.73 -12.13
CA GLY A 213 -9.49 16.09 -13.38
C GLY A 213 -9.12 14.90 -14.27
N ALA A 214 -9.37 13.66 -13.82
CA ALA A 214 -9.28 12.50 -14.70
C ALA A 214 -10.53 12.39 -15.60
N PRO A 215 -10.39 11.96 -16.87
CA PRO A 215 -11.51 11.75 -17.78
C PRO A 215 -12.38 10.57 -17.34
N LEU A 216 -13.66 10.62 -17.73
CA LEU A 216 -14.63 9.56 -17.48
C LEU A 216 -14.47 8.44 -18.52
N ASN A 217 -14.49 7.19 -18.07
CA ASN A 217 -14.49 6.00 -18.92
C ASN A 217 -13.29 5.90 -19.88
N GLU A 218 -12.12 6.35 -19.45
CA GLU A 218 -10.87 6.18 -20.19
C GLU A 218 -9.88 5.27 -19.44
N ASP A 219 -9.14 4.48 -20.21
CA ASP A 219 -8.09 3.61 -19.69
C ASP A 219 -6.78 4.39 -19.57
N MET A 220 -6.65 5.17 -18.51
CA MET A 220 -5.50 6.03 -18.29
C MET A 220 -4.20 5.21 -18.07
N PRO A 221 -3.05 5.68 -18.59
CA PRO A 221 -1.75 5.07 -18.32
C PRO A 221 -1.50 4.92 -16.82
N GLY A 222 -1.02 3.76 -16.39
CA GLY A 222 -0.75 3.47 -14.97
C GLY A 222 -1.95 2.92 -14.19
N ARG A 223 -3.11 2.70 -14.82
CA ARG A 223 -4.23 1.98 -14.22
C ARG A 223 -3.85 0.52 -13.92
N GLY A 224 -4.31 0.01 -12.79
CA GLY A 224 -4.11 -1.40 -12.43
C GLY A 224 -2.66 -1.74 -12.12
N TYR A 225 -2.32 -3.02 -12.27
CA TYR A 225 -0.94 -3.50 -12.26
C TYR A 225 -0.52 -3.77 -13.71
N PRO A 226 0.78 -3.65 -14.05
CA PRO A 226 1.23 -3.95 -15.40
C PRO A 226 0.96 -5.42 -15.73
N THR A 227 0.55 -5.68 -16.96
CA THR A 227 0.44 -7.05 -17.47
C THR A 227 1.85 -7.55 -17.76
N MET A 228 2.26 -8.61 -17.06
CA MET A 228 3.56 -9.24 -17.27
C MET A 228 3.58 -10.03 -18.57
N GLN A 229 4.68 -9.91 -19.32
CA GLN A 229 4.96 -10.83 -20.42
C GLN A 229 5.25 -12.22 -19.84
N LYS A 230 4.75 -13.27 -20.51
CA LYS A 230 5.08 -14.64 -20.12
C LYS A 230 6.54 -14.91 -20.47
N THR A 231 7.22 -15.66 -19.61
CA THR A 231 8.56 -16.16 -19.85
C THR A 231 8.51 -17.62 -20.32
N ASP A 232 9.53 -18.06 -21.05
CA ASP A 232 9.59 -19.43 -21.57
C ASP A 232 9.63 -20.50 -20.48
N GLN A 233 10.15 -20.15 -19.29
CA GLN A 233 10.27 -21.05 -18.15
C GLN A 233 9.02 -21.10 -17.25
N GLY A 234 7.97 -20.33 -17.59
CA GLY A 234 6.80 -20.19 -16.73
C GLY A 234 7.15 -19.63 -15.35
N TYR A 235 6.39 -20.01 -14.33
CA TYR A 235 6.63 -19.64 -12.93
C TYR A 235 6.93 -20.87 -12.08
N ASP A 236 7.82 -20.72 -11.11
CA ASP A 236 8.26 -21.79 -10.21
C ASP A 236 8.47 -21.25 -8.79
N TRP A 237 7.76 -21.83 -7.83
CA TRP A 237 7.86 -21.44 -6.44
C TRP A 237 9.23 -21.77 -5.83
N GLN A 238 9.92 -22.81 -6.29
CA GLN A 238 11.23 -23.21 -5.76
C GLN A 238 12.31 -22.18 -6.12
N ARG A 239 12.31 -21.70 -7.38
CA ARG A 239 13.16 -20.56 -7.78
C ARG A 239 12.76 -19.28 -7.07
N GLY A 240 11.46 -19.11 -6.84
CA GLY A 240 10.91 -17.94 -6.16
C GLY A 240 11.34 -17.79 -4.70
N GLU A 241 11.65 -18.90 -4.02
CA GLU A 241 12.15 -18.90 -2.65
C GLU A 241 13.46 -18.11 -2.53
N GLU A 242 14.42 -18.34 -3.44
CA GLU A 242 15.69 -17.62 -3.45
C GLU A 242 15.47 -16.11 -3.68
N VAL A 243 14.58 -15.75 -4.60
CA VAL A 243 14.23 -14.35 -4.86
C VAL A 243 13.61 -13.73 -3.61
N PHE A 244 12.70 -14.45 -2.93
CA PHE A 244 12.03 -13.99 -1.72
C PHE A 244 13.02 -13.74 -0.57
N VAL A 245 13.89 -14.70 -0.29
CA VAL A 245 14.90 -14.60 0.78
C VAL A 245 15.81 -13.40 0.55
N ASN A 246 16.28 -13.22 -0.69
CA ASN A 246 17.24 -12.17 -1.02
C ASN A 246 16.64 -10.76 -1.11
N ASN A 247 15.33 -10.63 -1.39
CA ASN A 247 14.74 -9.34 -1.75
C ASN A 247 13.51 -8.92 -0.91
N CYS A 248 12.87 -9.85 -0.22
CA CYS A 248 11.56 -9.64 0.41
C CYS A 248 11.56 -9.92 1.91
N ALA A 249 12.25 -10.96 2.35
CA ALA A 249 12.20 -11.45 3.73
C ALA A 249 12.65 -10.42 4.77
N VAL A 250 13.55 -9.50 4.41
CA VAL A 250 14.00 -8.42 5.31
C VAL A 250 12.85 -7.53 5.81
N CYS A 251 11.79 -7.37 5.00
CA CYS A 251 10.60 -6.60 5.37
C CYS A 251 9.44 -7.51 5.76
N HIS A 252 9.18 -8.59 5.00
CA HIS A 252 8.00 -9.42 5.18
C HIS A 252 8.19 -10.62 6.12
N GLY A 253 9.40 -10.80 6.66
CA GLY A 253 9.76 -11.99 7.44
C GLY A 253 10.09 -13.17 6.54
N LEU A 254 10.96 -14.06 7.02
CA LEU A 254 11.25 -15.34 6.34
C LEU A 254 9.99 -16.24 6.29
N ASP A 255 9.14 -16.14 7.29
CA ASP A 255 7.84 -16.81 7.41
C ASP A 255 6.69 -16.04 6.72
N GLY A 256 6.98 -14.92 6.05
CA GLY A 256 6.02 -14.09 5.33
C GLY A 256 4.91 -13.50 6.19
N GLN A 257 5.03 -13.54 7.52
CA GLN A 257 3.99 -13.06 8.45
C GLN A 257 4.01 -11.54 8.64
N GLY A 258 4.91 -10.83 7.95
CA GLY A 258 5.02 -9.38 8.02
C GLY A 258 5.69 -8.90 9.32
N GLN A 259 5.69 -7.58 9.53
CA GLN A 259 6.24 -6.96 10.73
C GLN A 259 5.27 -5.92 11.27
N LYS A 260 5.04 -5.95 12.58
CA LYS A 260 4.19 -5.01 13.31
C LYS A 260 5.03 -3.93 13.98
N ASP A 261 4.47 -2.73 14.13
CA ASP A 261 4.99 -1.68 14.98
C ASP A 261 4.70 -1.96 16.47
N ILE A 262 5.17 -1.06 17.35
CA ILE A 262 4.96 -1.16 18.80
C ILE A 262 3.47 -1.11 19.22
N ASN A 263 2.59 -0.63 18.36
CA ASN A 263 1.16 -0.53 18.59
C ASN A 263 0.41 -1.73 17.97
N GLY A 264 1.12 -2.72 17.45
CA GLY A 264 0.56 -3.91 16.83
C GLY A 264 0.04 -3.69 15.41
N ARG A 265 0.33 -2.55 14.76
CA ARG A 265 -0.04 -2.30 13.36
C ARG A 265 1.02 -2.84 12.42
N TYR A 266 0.62 -3.55 11.37
CA TYR A 266 1.56 -3.95 10.32
C TYR A 266 2.19 -2.75 9.61
N ILE A 267 3.53 -2.66 9.67
CA ILE A 267 4.35 -1.78 8.84
C ILE A 267 4.61 -2.47 7.50
N PHE A 268 4.90 -3.77 7.55
CA PHE A 268 5.01 -4.64 6.38
C PHE A 268 3.95 -5.73 6.46
N PRO A 269 3.06 -5.85 5.47
CA PRO A 269 1.91 -6.74 5.55
C PRO A 269 2.31 -8.23 5.50
N PRO A 270 1.52 -9.12 6.13
CA PRO A 270 1.62 -10.56 5.92
C PRO A 270 1.24 -10.93 4.48
N LEU A 271 2.06 -11.76 3.85
CA LEU A 271 1.90 -12.16 2.45
C LEU A 271 1.11 -13.47 2.29
N TRP A 272 1.12 -14.29 3.34
CA TRP A 272 0.36 -15.52 3.47
C TRP A 272 0.06 -15.80 4.95
N GLY A 273 -0.57 -16.93 5.24
CA GLY A 273 -1.01 -17.29 6.58
C GLY A 273 -2.35 -16.64 6.97
N PRO A 274 -2.81 -16.84 8.21
CA PRO A 274 -4.16 -16.49 8.66
C PRO A 274 -4.48 -14.99 8.60
N HIS A 275 -3.45 -14.13 8.67
CA HIS A 275 -3.63 -12.68 8.70
C HIS A 275 -3.51 -11.99 7.32
N SER A 276 -3.37 -12.77 6.25
CA SER A 276 -3.24 -12.25 4.88
C SER A 276 -4.58 -12.23 4.11
N TYR A 277 -4.54 -11.90 2.83
CA TYR A 277 -5.68 -11.94 1.92
C TYR A 277 -6.11 -13.39 1.64
N ASN A 278 -7.40 -13.60 1.40
CA ASN A 278 -7.97 -14.94 1.22
C ASN A 278 -7.86 -15.46 -0.22
N TRP A 279 -8.21 -16.73 -0.42
CA TRP A 279 -8.18 -17.39 -1.74
C TRP A 279 -9.15 -16.79 -2.77
N GLY A 280 -10.09 -15.92 -2.38
CA GLY A 280 -10.92 -15.19 -3.35
C GLY A 280 -10.31 -13.90 -3.88
N ALA A 281 -9.19 -13.42 -3.28
CA ALA A 281 -8.60 -12.12 -3.59
C ALA A 281 -7.85 -12.13 -4.93
N GLY A 282 -7.83 -11.01 -5.66
CA GLY A 282 -7.08 -10.95 -6.93
C GLY A 282 -5.58 -11.26 -6.77
N MET A 283 -5.00 -10.88 -5.63
CA MET A 283 -3.57 -11.00 -5.35
C MET A 283 -3.09 -12.46 -5.19
N HIS A 284 -3.97 -13.44 -4.97
CA HIS A 284 -3.55 -14.85 -4.90
C HIS A 284 -3.20 -15.44 -6.28
N ARG A 285 -3.56 -14.74 -7.37
CA ARG A 285 -3.25 -15.16 -8.73
C ARG A 285 -1.82 -14.79 -9.05
N VAL A 286 -1.04 -15.75 -9.53
CA VAL A 286 0.41 -15.56 -9.78
C VAL A 286 0.65 -14.41 -10.76
N ASN A 287 -0.15 -14.31 -11.83
CA ASN A 287 0.01 -13.23 -12.82
C ASN A 287 -0.31 -11.84 -12.26
N THR A 288 -1.32 -11.73 -11.39
CA THR A 288 -1.67 -10.46 -10.75
C THR A 288 -0.60 -10.04 -9.74
N ALA A 289 -0.13 -10.97 -8.91
CA ALA A 289 0.95 -10.72 -7.98
C ALA A 289 2.28 -10.37 -8.68
N ALA A 290 2.62 -11.07 -9.77
CA ALA A 290 3.84 -10.79 -10.54
C ALA A 290 3.85 -9.36 -11.10
N GLY A 291 2.71 -8.88 -11.64
CA GLY A 291 2.57 -7.50 -12.11
C GLY A 291 2.74 -6.48 -10.99
N PHE A 292 2.09 -6.70 -9.84
CA PHE A 292 2.25 -5.85 -8.67
C PHE A 292 3.72 -5.81 -8.21
N ILE A 293 4.33 -6.99 -8.04
CA ILE A 293 5.70 -7.14 -7.55
C ILE A 293 6.68 -6.48 -8.51
N LYS A 294 6.59 -6.74 -9.82
CA LYS A 294 7.48 -6.12 -10.81
C LYS A 294 7.46 -4.60 -10.73
N ALA A 295 6.29 -3.98 -10.67
CA ALA A 295 6.19 -2.52 -10.65
C ALA A 295 6.51 -1.90 -9.28
N ASN A 296 6.34 -2.63 -8.18
CA ASN A 296 6.25 -2.00 -6.86
C ASN A 296 7.18 -2.57 -5.80
N MET A 297 7.79 -3.73 -6.06
CA MET A 297 8.62 -4.44 -5.09
C MET A 297 10.00 -4.81 -5.70
N PRO A 298 11.08 -4.79 -4.89
CA PRO A 298 11.14 -4.30 -3.50
C PRO A 298 10.80 -2.82 -3.38
N LEU A 299 10.29 -2.41 -2.22
CA LEU A 299 9.84 -1.04 -2.00
C LEU A 299 10.99 -0.05 -2.26
N GLY A 300 10.72 0.98 -3.07
CA GLY A 300 11.71 1.97 -3.49
C GLY A 300 12.60 1.53 -4.67
N LYS A 301 12.44 0.32 -5.20
CA LYS A 301 13.15 -0.21 -6.37
C LYS A 301 12.18 -0.77 -7.43
N PRO A 302 11.26 0.06 -7.95
CA PRO A 302 10.30 -0.39 -8.96
C PRO A 302 11.03 -0.95 -10.19
N PHE A 303 10.52 -2.03 -10.78
CA PHE A 303 11.07 -2.70 -11.96
C PHE A 303 12.50 -3.26 -11.82
N SER A 304 13.03 -3.37 -10.60
CA SER A 304 14.40 -3.87 -10.35
C SER A 304 14.55 -5.39 -10.52
N LEU A 305 13.49 -6.17 -10.27
CA LEU A 305 13.49 -7.61 -10.53
C LEU A 305 13.34 -7.88 -12.02
N SER A 306 14.00 -8.93 -12.53
CA SER A 306 13.70 -9.44 -13.86
C SER A 306 12.27 -9.97 -13.95
N ASP A 307 11.73 -10.12 -15.16
CA ASP A 307 10.36 -10.64 -15.34
C ASP A 307 10.26 -12.07 -14.79
N GLN A 308 11.28 -12.90 -15.01
CA GLN A 308 11.34 -14.26 -14.47
C GLN A 308 11.34 -14.26 -12.94
N GLN A 309 12.15 -13.39 -12.31
CA GLN A 309 12.18 -13.27 -10.85
C GLN A 309 10.82 -12.84 -10.28
N ALA A 310 10.13 -11.90 -10.94
CA ALA A 310 8.81 -11.45 -10.53
C ALA A 310 7.75 -12.57 -10.64
N TRP A 311 7.80 -13.38 -11.70
CA TRP A 311 6.93 -14.56 -11.86
C TRP A 311 7.19 -15.61 -10.77
N ASP A 312 8.45 -15.96 -10.54
CA ASP A 312 8.85 -16.99 -9.60
C ASP A 312 8.54 -16.59 -8.16
N VAL A 313 8.87 -15.36 -7.74
CA VAL A 313 8.57 -14.89 -6.38
C VAL A 313 7.07 -14.73 -6.12
N ALA A 314 6.28 -14.35 -7.15
CA ALA A 314 4.83 -14.33 -7.06
C ALA A 314 4.25 -15.73 -6.87
N ALA A 315 4.83 -16.73 -7.54
CA ALA A 315 4.48 -18.13 -7.35
C ALA A 315 4.84 -18.62 -5.95
N TYR A 316 6.03 -18.29 -5.45
CA TYR A 316 6.44 -18.61 -4.08
C TYR A 316 5.47 -18.06 -3.06
N ILE A 317 5.18 -16.75 -3.07
CA ILE A 317 4.24 -16.10 -2.15
C ILE A 317 2.84 -16.76 -2.17
N ASN A 318 2.37 -17.12 -3.36
CA ASN A 318 1.04 -17.72 -3.54
C ASN A 318 1.03 -19.27 -3.45
N SER A 319 2.16 -19.89 -3.07
CA SER A 319 2.26 -21.32 -2.79
C SER A 319 1.96 -21.67 -1.32
N PHE A 320 1.65 -20.68 -0.48
CA PHE A 320 1.42 -20.86 0.96
C PHE A 320 -0.06 -20.83 1.34
N PRO A 321 -0.44 -21.50 2.46
CA PRO A 321 -1.79 -21.43 3.02
C PRO A 321 -2.20 -19.99 3.35
N ARG A 322 -3.50 -19.72 3.22
CA ARG A 322 -4.17 -18.44 3.52
C ARG A 322 -5.65 -18.71 3.79
N PRO A 323 -6.45 -17.73 4.27
CA PRO A 323 -7.87 -17.95 4.54
C PRO A 323 -8.63 -18.45 3.30
N ALA A 324 -9.68 -19.24 3.55
CA ALA A 324 -10.43 -19.95 2.50
C ALA A 324 -11.11 -18.98 1.52
N ASP A 325 -11.49 -19.46 0.34
CA ASP A 325 -12.34 -18.68 -0.56
C ASP A 325 -13.75 -18.63 0.03
N PRO A 326 -14.32 -17.43 0.30
CA PRO A 326 -15.67 -17.33 0.84
C PRO A 326 -16.72 -18.03 -0.02
N ARG A 327 -16.54 -18.03 -1.35
CA ARG A 327 -17.49 -18.68 -2.27
C ARG A 327 -17.48 -20.20 -2.11
N GLN A 328 -16.32 -20.77 -1.74
CA GLN A 328 -16.22 -22.19 -1.45
C GLN A 328 -16.93 -22.52 -0.13
N THR A 329 -16.69 -21.74 0.92
CA THR A 329 -17.29 -21.97 2.24
C THR A 329 -18.79 -21.70 2.28
N ASP A 330 -19.23 -20.62 1.64
CA ASP A 330 -20.63 -20.19 1.64
C ASP A 330 -21.52 -21.14 0.83
N GLU A 331 -20.99 -21.72 -0.26
CA GLU A 331 -21.70 -22.72 -1.06
C GLU A 331 -21.54 -24.15 -0.52
N GLY A 332 -20.62 -24.37 0.41
CA GLY A 332 -20.34 -25.71 0.96
C GLY A 332 -19.80 -26.71 -0.06
N ILE A 333 -19.11 -26.22 -1.10
CA ILE A 333 -18.57 -27.06 -2.19
C ILE A 333 -17.16 -27.57 -1.90
N SER A 334 -16.78 -28.66 -2.56
CA SER A 334 -15.43 -29.22 -2.47
C SER A 334 -14.37 -28.29 -3.08
N LEU A 335 -13.09 -28.53 -2.76
CA LEU A 335 -11.98 -27.79 -3.37
C LEU A 335 -11.92 -28.00 -4.89
N GLU A 336 -12.24 -29.19 -5.39
CA GLU A 336 -12.22 -29.47 -6.83
C GLU A 336 -13.33 -28.69 -7.54
N GLU A 337 -14.57 -28.74 -7.02
CA GLU A 337 -15.68 -27.97 -7.58
C GLU A 337 -15.39 -26.46 -7.54
N SER A 338 -14.83 -25.96 -6.42
CA SER A 338 -14.42 -24.55 -6.33
C SER A 338 -13.33 -24.20 -7.33
N ARG A 339 -12.33 -25.07 -7.51
CA ARG A 339 -11.27 -24.88 -8.51
C ARG A 339 -11.83 -24.76 -9.91
N GLU A 340 -12.69 -25.70 -10.30
CA GLU A 340 -13.37 -25.69 -11.59
C GLU A 340 -14.23 -24.45 -11.78
N LYS A 341 -14.96 -24.00 -10.75
CA LYS A 341 -15.88 -22.86 -10.87
C LYS A 341 -15.18 -21.51 -10.80
N TYR A 342 -14.13 -21.38 -9.99
CA TYR A 342 -13.61 -20.10 -9.53
C TYR A 342 -12.10 -19.87 -9.72
N HIS A 343 -11.31 -20.93 -9.89
CA HIS A 343 -9.84 -20.86 -9.92
C HIS A 343 -9.24 -21.35 -11.25
N GLN A 344 -9.90 -21.09 -12.38
CA GLN A 344 -9.36 -21.29 -13.73
C GLN A 344 -8.35 -20.20 -14.12
N HIS A 345 -7.26 -20.06 -13.35
CA HIS A 345 -6.21 -19.06 -13.57
C HIS A 345 -4.86 -19.55 -13.05
N MET A 346 -3.79 -18.79 -13.30
CA MET A 346 -2.46 -19.10 -12.78
C MET A 346 -2.42 -19.02 -11.24
N GLY A 347 -2.13 -20.14 -10.57
CA GLY A 347 -2.19 -20.26 -9.12
C GLY A 347 -2.08 -21.72 -8.67
N TYR A 348 -2.14 -21.91 -7.35
CA TYR A 348 -1.95 -23.22 -6.71
C TYR A 348 -3.17 -23.66 -5.87
N TYR A 349 -4.35 -23.07 -6.09
CA TYR A 349 -5.56 -23.49 -5.37
C TYR A 349 -5.88 -24.97 -5.68
N ASN A 350 -6.16 -25.77 -4.65
CA ASN A 350 -6.30 -27.23 -4.70
C ASN A 350 -5.04 -28.00 -5.14
N HIS A 351 -3.85 -27.41 -5.04
CA HIS A 351 -2.58 -28.14 -5.21
C HIS A 351 -2.05 -28.57 -3.84
N SER A 352 -1.35 -29.71 -3.79
CA SER A 352 -0.62 -30.14 -2.59
C SER A 352 0.82 -29.64 -2.66
N LEU A 353 1.16 -28.65 -1.82
CA LEU A 353 2.49 -28.05 -1.71
C LEU A 353 2.86 -27.96 -0.23
N HIS A 354 4.16 -28.01 0.08
CA HIS A 354 4.66 -27.89 1.47
C HIS A 354 4.01 -28.87 2.47
N GLY A 355 3.58 -30.05 1.99
CA GLY A 355 2.93 -31.07 2.81
C GLY A 355 1.44 -30.81 3.14
N VAL A 356 0.82 -29.78 2.55
CA VAL A 356 -0.60 -29.45 2.77
C VAL A 356 -1.34 -29.23 1.46
N THR A 357 -2.65 -29.43 1.47
CA THR A 357 -3.52 -29.07 0.33
C THR A 357 -3.93 -27.60 0.46
N LEU A 358 -3.62 -26.81 -0.55
CA LEU A 358 -3.95 -25.39 -0.60
C LEU A 358 -5.43 -25.18 -0.97
N GLY A 359 -6.04 -24.13 -0.41
CA GLY A 359 -7.47 -23.83 -0.59
C GLY A 359 -8.33 -24.18 0.62
N GLU A 360 -7.86 -25.06 1.51
CA GLU A 360 -8.59 -25.46 2.72
C GLU A 360 -8.79 -24.35 3.77
N GLY A 361 -8.16 -23.19 3.58
CA GLY A 361 -8.13 -22.13 4.58
C GLY A 361 -7.05 -22.32 5.64
N ALA A 362 -6.64 -21.22 6.27
CA ALA A 362 -5.65 -21.19 7.34
C ALA A 362 -6.33 -21.00 8.70
N THR A 363 -7.14 -21.98 9.13
CA THR A 363 -7.63 -22.00 10.53
C THR A 363 -6.44 -22.13 11.49
N PRO A 364 -6.56 -21.74 12.76
CA PRO A 364 -5.47 -21.88 13.73
C PRO A 364 -4.85 -23.28 13.74
N GLU A 365 -5.66 -24.33 13.71
CA GLU A 365 -5.22 -25.73 13.76
C GLU A 365 -4.53 -26.15 12.45
N ARG A 366 -5.05 -25.72 11.29
CA ARG A 366 -4.42 -25.99 10.00
C ARG A 366 -3.09 -25.25 9.87
N TRP A 367 -3.05 -24.01 10.36
CA TRP A 367 -1.86 -23.18 10.34
C TRP A 367 -0.77 -23.76 11.24
N GLU A 368 -1.10 -24.18 12.45
CA GLU A 368 -0.16 -24.83 13.36
C GLU A 368 0.43 -26.10 12.76
N ARG A 369 -0.40 -26.98 12.20
CA ARG A 369 0.08 -28.19 11.48
C ARG A 369 1.00 -27.85 10.31
N PHE A 370 0.65 -26.82 9.52
CA PHE A 370 1.50 -26.36 8.42
C PHE A 370 2.86 -25.86 8.95
N VAL A 371 2.86 -25.07 10.02
CA VAL A 371 4.09 -24.54 10.64
C VAL A 371 4.98 -25.69 11.14
N GLU A 372 4.40 -26.70 11.81
CA GLU A 372 5.11 -27.88 12.27
C GLU A 372 5.73 -28.69 11.11
N SER A 373 4.95 -28.97 10.06
CA SER A 373 5.45 -29.70 8.88
C SER A 373 6.53 -28.93 8.15
N TRP A 374 6.37 -27.60 8.04
CA TRP A 374 7.32 -26.74 7.35
C TRP A 374 8.66 -26.64 8.11
N ARG A 375 8.63 -26.56 9.45
CA ARG A 375 9.83 -26.64 10.30
C ARG A 375 10.51 -28.01 10.19
N ALA A 376 9.74 -29.10 10.23
CA ALA A 376 10.28 -30.46 10.14
C ALA A 376 10.95 -30.75 8.79
N ALA A 377 10.50 -30.11 7.71
CA ALA A 377 11.09 -30.23 6.37
C ALA A 377 12.47 -29.53 6.24
N GLY A 378 12.98 -28.87 7.28
CA GLY A 378 14.27 -28.18 7.25
C GLY A 378 14.28 -26.96 6.33
N MET A 379 13.11 -26.46 5.93
CA MET A 379 12.99 -25.22 5.17
C MET A 379 13.39 -24.06 6.10
N SER A 380 14.55 -23.47 5.78
CA SER A 380 15.41 -22.57 6.58
C SER A 380 14.70 -21.44 7.38
N ALA A 381 13.50 -21.05 6.96
CA ALA A 381 12.84 -19.80 7.33
C ALA A 381 12.38 -19.65 8.79
N MET A 382 12.28 -20.73 9.59
CA MET A 382 11.81 -20.66 10.99
C MET A 382 12.81 -21.12 12.05
N ASN A 383 14.04 -21.47 11.67
CA ASN A 383 15.08 -21.88 12.63
C ASN A 383 15.90 -20.71 13.20
N GLN A 384 15.43 -19.47 13.04
CA GLN A 384 15.99 -18.30 13.73
C GLN A 384 15.05 -17.92 14.87
N PRO A 385 15.55 -17.82 16.11
CA PRO A 385 14.75 -17.61 17.32
C PRO A 385 14.01 -16.28 17.37
#